data_AF-A0A9W5N074-F1
#
_entry.id   AF-A0A9W5N074-F1
#
_cell.length_a   1.000
_cell.length_b   1.000
_cell.length_c   1.000
_cell.angle_alpha   90.00
_cell.angle_beta   90.00
_cell.angle_gamma   90.00
#
_symmetry.space_group_name_H-M   'P 1'
#
loop_
_entity.id
_entity.type
_entity.pdbx_description
1 polymer ?
#
loop_
_entity_poly.entity_id
_entity_poly.type
_entity_poly.pdbx_seq_one_letter_code
_entity_poly.pdbx_strand_id
1 'polypeptide(L)' 'MFSKIKSAQMMFEHHGQMVLMNSANPRDILQVLDGAPIGTWFAQEK' A
#
# COMPACT_ATOMS: atom_id res chain seq x y z
N MET A 1 8.50 -10.13 4.23
CA MET A 1 7.50 -9.27 4.90
C MET A 1 8.14 -8.11 5.66
N PHE A 2 9.16 -8.34 6.48
CA PHE A 2 9.83 -7.29 7.26
C PHE A 2 10.25 -6.04 6.44
N SER A 3 10.91 -6.23 5.28
CA SER A 3 11.34 -5.11 4.43
C SER A 3 10.19 -4.25 3.91
N LYS A 4 9.01 -4.84 3.66
CA LYS A 4 7.82 -4.13 3.20
C LYS A 4 7.19 -3.28 4.32
N ILE A 5 7.22 -3.77 5.56
CA ILE A 5 6.80 -3.01 6.74
C ILE A 5 7.74 -1.83 6.97
N LYS A 6 9.06 -2.05 6.85
CA LYS A 6 10.05 -0.97 6.93
C LYS A 6 9.82 0.08 5.85
N SER A 7 9.52 -0.31 4.61
CA SER A 7 9.15 0.63 3.54
C SER A 7 7.90 1.45 3.86
N ALA A 8 6.88 0.85 4.49
CA ALA A 8 5.70 1.59 4.94
C ALA A 8 6.05 2.63 6.02
N GLN A 9 6.93 2.29 6.97
CA GLN A 9 7.45 3.25 7.95
C GLN A 9 8.18 4.43 7.28
N MET A 10 9.03 4.15 6.29
CA MET A 10 9.71 5.20 5.52
C MET A 10 8.72 6.10 4.77
N MET A 11 7.61 5.55 4.24
CA MET A 11 6.57 6.38 3.64
C MET A 11 5.85 7.27 4.66
N PHE A 12 5.62 6.77 5.88
CA PHE A 12 5.01 7.57 6.95
C PHE A 12 5.88 8.74 7.39
N GLU A 13 7.21 8.60 7.41
CA GLU A 13 8.14 9.70 7.68
C GLU A 13 8.02 10.85 6.66
N HIS A 14 7.49 10.57 5.48
CA HIS A 14 7.25 11.55 4.41
C HIS A 14 5.76 11.89 4.21
N HIS A 15 4.89 11.56 5.18
CA HIS A 15 3.42 11.70 5.07
C HIS A 15 2.82 11.00 3.83
N GLY A 16 3.53 10.01 3.31
CA GLY A 16 3.10 9.19 2.20
C GLY A 16 2.19 8.05 2.64
N GLN A 17 1.51 7.47 1.66
CA GLN A 17 0.66 6.29 1.82
C GLN A 17 1.22 5.15 0.98
N MET A 18 0.98 3.91 1.41
CA MET A 18 1.44 2.72 0.69
C MET A 18 0.34 1.68 0.63
N VAL A 19 0.22 0.98 -0.49
CA VAL A 19 -0.60 -0.22 -0.62
C VAL A 19 0.31 -1.41 -0.87
N LEU A 20 0.15 -2.46 -0.06
CA LEU A 20 0.77 -3.75 -0.30
C LEU A 20 -0.28 -4.72 -0.84
N MET A 21 -0.12 -5.13 -2.09
CA MET A 21 -1.02 -6.07 -2.75
C MET A 21 -0.27 -7.23 -3.40
N ASN A 22 -1.01 -8.29 -3.76
CA ASN A 22 -0.49 -9.38 -4.57
C ASN A 22 -0.33 -8.92 -6.03
N SER A 23 0.76 -9.33 -6.69
CA SER A 23 1.05 -8.99 -8.08
C SER A 23 0.68 -10.10 -9.08
N ALA A 24 -0.03 -11.15 -8.65
CA ALA A 24 -0.41 -12.26 -9.51
C ALA A 24 -1.25 -11.79 -10.73
N ASN A 25 -2.10 -10.78 -10.54
CA ASN A 25 -2.80 -10.10 -11.63
C ASN A 25 -2.38 -8.62 -11.70
N PRO A 26 -1.60 -8.23 -12.71
CA PRO A 26 -1.13 -6.84 -12.85
C PRO A 26 -2.25 -5.80 -12.95
N ARG A 27 -3.45 -6.18 -13.41
CA ARG A 27 -4.59 -5.25 -13.54
C ARG A 27 -5.21 -4.86 -12.20
N ASP A 28 -4.90 -5.55 -11.12
CA ASP A 28 -5.39 -5.22 -9.78
C ASP A 28 -4.94 -3.83 -9.31
N ILE A 29 -3.87 -3.27 -9.92
CA ILE A 29 -3.46 -1.88 -9.68
C ILE A 29 -4.55 -0.88 -10.02
N LEU A 30 -5.36 -1.14 -11.05
CA LEU A 30 -6.44 -0.23 -11.46
C LEU A 30 -7.56 -0.21 -10.42
N GLN A 31 -7.82 -1.36 -9.79
CA GLN A 31 -8.80 -1.47 -8.72
C GLN A 31 -8.32 -0.75 -7.44
N VAL A 32 -7.02 -0.81 -7.13
CA VAL A 32 -6.44 -0.01 -6.03
C VAL A 32 -6.61 1.49 -6.26
N LEU A 33 -6.41 1.96 -7.50
CA LEU A 33 -6.64 3.36 -7.86
C LEU A 33 -8.11 3.77 -7.79
N ASP A 34 -9.03 2.83 -8.05
CA ASP A 34 -10.48 3.01 -7.90
C ASP A 34 -10.94 2.97 -6.42
N GLY A 35 -10.02 2.73 -5.48
CA GLY A 35 -10.31 2.68 -4.05
C GLY A 35 -10.87 1.34 -3.57
N ALA A 36 -10.76 0.27 -4.37
CA ALA A 36 -11.18 -1.06 -3.97
C ALA A 36 -10.34 -1.56 -2.77
N PRO A 37 -10.95 -2.28 -1.79
CA PRO A 37 -10.26 -2.78 -0.62
C PRO A 37 -9.42 -4.03 -0.94
N ILE A 38 -8.32 -3.84 -1.67
CA ILE A 38 -7.41 -4.92 -2.09
C ILE A 38 -6.08 -4.82 -1.35
N GLY A 39 -5.66 -5.94 -0.76
CA GLY A 39 -4.40 -6.03 -0.04
C GLY A 39 -4.43 -5.30 1.30
N THR A 40 -3.38 -4.55 1.60
CA THR A 40 -3.24 -3.81 2.87
C THR A 40 -2.86 -2.37 2.59
N TRP A 41 -3.69 -1.44 3.07
CA TRP A 41 -3.45 0.00 2.98
C TRP A 41 -2.77 0.50 4.26
N PHE A 42 -1.62 1.13 4.09
CA PHE A 42 -0.85 1.78 5.13
C PHE A 42 -1.03 3.29 4.97
N ALA A 43 -1.70 3.91 5.94
CA ALA A 43 -1.90 5.35 6.03
C ALA A 43 -1.73 5.81 7.49
N GLN A 44 -1.25 7.03 7.69
CA GLN A 44 -1.29 7.67 9.01
C GLN A 44 -2.74 8.04 9.35
N GLU A 45 -3.14 7.79 10.60
CA GLU A 45 -4.37 8.38 11.13
C GLU A 45 -4.24 9.90 11.15
N LYS A 46 -5.35 10.60 10.93
CA LYS A 46 -5.39 12.06 11.02
C LYS A 46 -5.30 12.53 12.46
#